data_AF-A0A328N564-F1
#
_entry.id   AF-A0A328N564-F1
#
_cell.length_a   1.000
_cell.length_b   1.000
_cell.length_c   1.000
_cell.angle_alpha   90.00
_cell.angle_beta   90.00
_cell.angle_gamma   90.00
#
_symmetry.space_group_name_H-M   'P 1'
#
loop_
_entity.id
_entity.type
_entity.pdbx_description
1 polymer ?
#
loop_
_entity_poly.entity_id
_entity_poly.type
_entity_poly.pdbx_seq_one_letter_code
_entity_poly.pdbx_strand_id
1 'polypeptide(L)'
;MTLIATTAAATATLITAGLLTSVSAQAAAGCQVAYSVASQWPGGFTGNVTVTNLGDPVSGWTLRWSYGAGQQVSQAWGATASQSGSQVSATNVDYNGNLATNASATFGFNASWNSSSNPAPSSFSLNNVACTGSTTPTTPPPTTPPPSSTPPPSTQPPSALVGWATQNGGTTGGGNAATTTVTTASALTSALNATGAAVIRVSGTITCSGMLRVRSNKTILGNYGATIVGCGFNVSGDRNVIIRNLTFRSWNDDAINVQESATNIWIDHNSFSNGYDGAVDIKRGSDFVTVSWNRVFSHDKTMLLGHSDDNASQDVGHLRVSYHHNWFDGSNQRNPRVRFGNPVHVYNNYYRANGGYGVASTENAGVLVEGNYFENVDDPYHLGEGDSGPGSLVARNNHFVNSPTGQAGGSVASIPYSYQLDTASNVKSIVTAGAGAGRITV
;
A
#
# COMPACT_ATOMS: atom_id res chain seq x y z
N MET A 1 52.89 -72.84 -2.22
CA MET A 1 53.42 -73.50 -1.02
C MET A 1 54.52 -72.60 -0.48
N THR A 2 54.42 -72.15 0.78
CA THR A 2 55.50 -71.47 1.55
C THR A 2 55.91 -70.05 1.09
N LEU A 3 56.44 -69.16 1.94
CA LEU A 3 55.89 -68.53 3.17
C LEU A 3 56.74 -67.25 3.48
N ILE A 4 56.21 -66.34 4.31
CA ILE A 4 56.93 -65.31 5.10
C ILE A 4 57.62 -64.15 4.35
N ALA A 5 57.13 -62.93 4.62
CA ALA A 5 57.96 -61.81 5.07
C ALA A 5 57.17 -61.03 6.13
N THR A 6 57.70 -60.94 7.35
CA THR A 6 57.10 -60.24 8.49
C THR A 6 58.06 -59.19 9.05
N THR A 7 57.57 -57.97 9.24
CA THR A 7 57.99 -56.96 10.25
C THR A 7 57.24 -55.66 9.93
N ALA A 8 56.99 -54.69 10.82
CA ALA A 8 56.79 -54.61 12.27
C ALA A 8 56.81 -53.09 12.59
N ALA A 9 55.66 -52.49 12.90
CA ALA A 9 55.50 -51.17 13.53
C ALA A 9 54.00 -50.97 13.77
N ALA A 10 53.50 -50.27 14.78
CA ALA A 10 53.97 -49.81 16.08
C ALA A 10 52.71 -49.17 16.71
N THR A 11 52.47 -49.34 18.01
CA THR A 11 51.27 -48.80 18.68
C THR A 11 51.33 -47.28 18.88
N ALA A 12 50.26 -46.58 18.53
CA ALA A 12 49.96 -45.24 19.03
C ALA A 12 48.44 -45.04 19.14
N THR A 13 47.94 -44.90 20.36
CA THR A 13 46.57 -44.48 20.67
C THR A 13 46.41 -42.98 20.42
N LEU A 14 45.28 -42.56 19.87
CA LEU A 14 44.73 -41.21 20.07
C LEU A 14 43.21 -41.22 19.83
N ILE A 15 42.45 -40.82 20.85
CA ILE A 15 40.99 -40.63 20.76
C ILE A 15 40.76 -39.24 20.17
N THR A 16 40.33 -39.15 18.92
CA THR A 16 39.86 -37.89 18.32
C THR A 16 38.33 -37.82 18.37
N ALA A 17 37.82 -37.13 19.39
CA ALA A 17 36.44 -36.64 19.39
C ALA A 17 36.32 -35.34 18.58
N GLY A 18 35.18 -35.14 17.92
CA GLY A 18 34.87 -33.94 17.12
C GLY A 18 35.43 -34.02 15.68
N LEU A 19 34.72 -33.59 14.64
CA LEU A 19 33.75 -32.51 14.59
C LEU A 19 32.31 -32.99 14.32
N LEU A 20 31.42 -32.72 15.26
CA LEU A 20 30.05 -32.36 14.88
C LEU A 20 30.14 -31.01 14.18
N THR A 21 29.74 -30.95 12.91
CA THR A 21 29.51 -29.65 12.28
C THR A 21 28.43 -28.94 13.07
N SER A 22 28.75 -27.76 13.59
CA SER A 22 27.77 -26.90 14.23
C SER A 22 26.71 -26.56 13.19
N VAL A 23 25.54 -27.20 13.27
CA VAL A 23 24.34 -26.63 12.69
C VAL A 23 24.24 -25.22 13.26
N SER A 24 24.19 -24.23 12.37
CA SER A 24 23.87 -22.87 12.77
C SER A 24 22.49 -22.93 13.40
N ALA A 25 22.41 -22.89 14.73
CA ALA A 25 21.16 -22.76 15.45
C ALA A 25 20.48 -21.52 14.88
N GLN A 26 19.37 -21.73 14.16
CA GLN A 26 18.59 -20.66 13.58
C GLN A 26 18.14 -19.80 14.76
N ALA A 27 18.67 -18.57 14.84
CA ALA A 27 18.46 -17.73 16.01
C ALA A 27 16.95 -17.59 16.25
N ALA A 28 16.48 -18.13 17.37
CA ALA A 28 15.09 -17.94 17.79
C ALA A 28 14.81 -16.44 17.81
N ALA A 29 13.62 -16.03 17.37
CA ALA A 29 13.25 -14.63 17.39
C ALA A 29 13.38 -14.12 18.83
N GLY A 30 14.30 -13.18 19.09
CA GLY A 30 14.72 -12.89 20.46
C GLY A 30 13.60 -12.28 21.30
N CYS A 31 12.82 -11.39 20.68
CA CYS A 31 11.76 -10.63 21.33
C CYS A 31 10.91 -9.87 20.30
N GLN A 32 9.72 -9.47 20.75
CA GLN A 32 8.92 -8.40 20.16
C GLN A 32 8.81 -7.25 21.16
N VAL A 33 8.76 -6.01 20.70
CA VAL A 33 8.63 -4.83 21.57
C VAL A 33 7.52 -3.91 21.07
N ALA A 34 6.48 -3.69 21.87
CA ALA A 34 5.60 -2.55 21.66
C ALA A 34 6.17 -1.34 22.43
N TYR A 35 6.42 -0.24 21.72
CA TYR A 35 6.88 1.02 22.31
C TYR A 35 5.80 2.08 22.07
N SER A 36 5.56 2.97 23.02
CA SER A 36 4.61 4.05 22.84
C SER A 36 5.06 5.31 23.55
N VAL A 37 4.71 6.47 22.98
CA VAL A 37 4.78 7.75 23.69
C VAL A 37 3.38 8.02 24.25
N ALA A 38 3.20 7.81 25.55
CA ALA A 38 1.91 7.92 26.22
C ALA A 38 1.45 9.39 26.37
N SER A 39 2.39 10.32 26.44
CA SER A 39 2.15 11.76 26.44
C SER A 39 3.44 12.51 26.09
N GLN A 40 3.34 13.71 25.53
CA GLN A 40 4.50 14.53 25.15
C GLN A 40 4.20 16.01 25.40
N TRP A 41 5.21 16.76 25.81
CA TRP A 41 5.17 18.20 26.07
C TRP A 41 6.49 18.87 25.63
N PRO A 42 6.58 20.21 25.54
CA PRO A 42 7.84 20.89 25.24
C PRO A 42 8.93 20.48 26.22
N GLY A 43 10.03 19.92 25.70
CA GLY A 43 11.16 19.45 26.49
C GLY A 43 11.04 18.07 27.14
N GLY A 44 9.88 17.40 27.15
CA GLY A 44 9.73 16.07 27.74
C GLY A 44 8.61 15.19 27.19
N PHE A 45 8.64 13.89 27.53
CA PHE A 45 7.61 12.93 27.18
C PHE A 45 7.58 11.74 28.16
N THR A 46 6.44 11.05 28.21
CA THR A 46 6.28 9.74 28.87
C THR A 46 6.28 8.64 27.82
N GLY A 47 7.16 7.64 27.97
CA GLY A 47 7.15 6.42 27.17
C GLY A 47 6.62 5.23 27.95
N ASN A 48 5.87 4.34 27.30
CA ASN A 48 5.53 3.01 27.80
C ASN A 48 6.13 1.94 26.86
N VAL A 49 6.64 0.86 27.42
CA VAL A 49 7.27 -0.23 26.67
C VAL A 49 6.74 -1.56 27.18
N THR A 50 6.29 -2.41 26.26
CA THR A 50 5.98 -3.83 26.53
C THR A 50 6.96 -4.68 25.74
N VAL A 51 7.77 -5.49 26.43
CA VAL A 51 8.61 -6.51 25.81
C VAL A 51 7.94 -7.88 25.93
N THR A 52 7.81 -8.57 24.81
CA THR A 52 7.34 -9.96 24.72
C THR A 52 8.53 -10.85 24.41
N ASN A 53 8.81 -11.85 25.24
CA ASN A 53 9.85 -12.84 24.97
C ASN A 53 9.36 -13.83 23.90
N LEU A 54 10.11 -14.01 22.82
CA LEU A 54 9.79 -14.98 21.75
C LEU A 54 10.76 -16.18 21.71
N GLY A 55 11.78 -16.18 22.58
CA GLY A 55 12.73 -17.28 22.76
C GLY A 55 12.53 -18.05 24.07
N ASP A 56 13.61 -18.67 24.55
CA ASP A 56 13.60 -19.45 25.79
C ASP A 56 13.25 -18.58 27.02
N PRO A 57 12.60 -19.14 28.07
CA PRO A 57 12.28 -18.42 29.30
C PRO A 57 13.50 -17.76 29.96
N VAL A 58 13.38 -16.49 30.36
CA VAL A 58 14.42 -15.76 31.10
C VAL A 58 13.99 -15.45 32.53
N SER A 59 14.93 -15.54 33.48
CA SER A 59 14.76 -15.23 34.92
C SER A 59 15.25 -13.82 35.30
N GLY A 60 15.31 -12.94 34.31
CA GLY A 60 15.74 -11.55 34.41
C GLY A 60 15.87 -10.97 33.01
N TRP A 61 15.50 -9.71 32.83
CA TRP A 61 15.58 -9.06 31.54
C TRP A 61 16.21 -7.67 31.61
N THR A 62 17.02 -7.38 30.60
CA THR A 62 17.49 -6.04 30.27
C THR A 62 17.16 -5.75 28.83
N LEU A 63 16.33 -4.74 28.61
CA LEU A 63 16.00 -4.22 27.29
C LEU A 63 16.93 -3.04 26.97
N ARG A 64 17.60 -3.09 25.82
CA ARG A 64 18.49 -2.02 25.34
C ARG A 64 17.98 -1.44 24.03
N TRP A 65 18.11 -0.14 23.86
CA TRP A 65 17.84 0.58 22.61
C TRP A 65 18.71 1.84 22.51
N SER A 66 18.67 2.51 21.36
CA SER A 66 19.36 3.79 21.16
C SER A 66 18.41 4.87 20.66
N TYR A 67 18.53 6.07 21.21
CA TYR A 67 17.82 7.27 20.77
C TYR A 67 18.57 8.03 19.67
N GLY A 68 17.91 8.29 18.55
CA GLY A 68 18.50 8.95 17.39
C GLY A 68 18.55 10.48 17.43
N ALA A 69 17.77 11.14 18.31
CA ALA A 69 17.61 12.60 18.33
C ALA A 69 18.01 13.25 19.67
N GLY A 70 18.83 12.58 20.47
CA GLY A 70 19.38 13.11 21.72
C GLY A 70 18.43 13.09 22.92
N GLN A 71 17.35 12.31 22.87
CA GLN A 71 16.45 12.13 24.01
C GLN A 71 17.19 11.54 25.22
N GLN A 72 16.83 11.94 26.45
CA GLN A 72 17.48 11.48 27.70
C GLN A 72 16.45 11.03 28.72
N VAL A 73 16.49 9.76 29.15
CA VAL A 73 15.60 9.22 30.20
C VAL A 73 15.97 9.82 31.55
N SER A 74 14.97 10.32 32.29
CA SER A 74 15.14 10.99 33.58
C SER A 74 14.61 10.20 34.78
N GLN A 75 13.60 9.35 34.57
CA GLN A 75 13.00 8.48 35.59
C GLN A 75 12.24 7.33 34.92
N ALA A 76 12.13 6.18 35.58
CA ALA A 76 11.39 5.01 35.11
C ALA A 76 10.64 4.30 36.24
N TRP A 77 9.58 3.56 35.89
CA TRP A 77 8.77 2.73 36.79
C TRP A 77 8.44 1.39 36.13
N GLY A 78 8.41 0.32 36.92
CA GLY A 78 8.35 -1.05 36.40
C GLY A 78 9.66 -1.54 35.76
N ALA A 79 10.68 -0.68 35.70
CA ALA A 79 12.06 -1.00 35.31
C ALA A 79 13.02 0.02 35.94
N THR A 80 14.26 -0.40 36.18
CA THR A 80 15.37 0.50 36.48
C THR A 80 16.04 0.90 35.16
N ALA A 81 15.96 2.18 34.79
CA ALA A 81 16.55 2.69 33.55
C ALA A 81 17.87 3.44 33.79
N SER A 82 18.79 3.30 32.85
CA SER A 82 20.07 4.01 32.79
C SER A 82 20.37 4.40 31.35
N GLN A 83 21.10 5.49 31.14
CA GLN A 83 21.46 5.96 29.79
C GLN A 83 22.89 6.47 29.73
N SER A 84 23.59 6.17 28.63
CA SER A 84 24.91 6.69 28.31
C SER A 84 24.91 7.18 26.86
N GLY A 85 25.07 8.49 26.66
CA GLY A 85 24.93 9.13 25.34
C GLY A 85 23.52 8.88 24.76
N SER A 86 23.46 8.14 23.66
CA SER A 86 22.20 7.72 23.01
C SER A 86 21.67 6.37 23.51
N GLN A 87 22.48 5.52 24.15
CA GLN A 87 22.10 4.16 24.50
C GLN A 87 21.39 4.09 25.85
N VAL A 88 20.20 3.51 25.88
CA VAL A 88 19.40 3.25 27.08
C VAL A 88 19.45 1.76 27.41
N SER A 89 19.49 1.46 28.71
CA SER A 89 19.38 0.11 29.27
C SER A 89 18.34 0.14 30.39
N ALA A 90 17.22 -0.57 30.19
CA ALA A 90 16.15 -0.75 31.17
C ALA A 90 16.14 -2.19 31.68
N THR A 91 16.32 -2.39 32.98
CA THR A 91 16.36 -3.70 33.63
C THR A 91 15.10 -3.93 34.46
N ASN A 92 14.63 -5.16 34.54
CA ASN A 92 13.49 -5.54 35.36
C ASN A 92 13.62 -5.12 36.84
N VAL A 93 12.49 -5.04 37.52
CA VAL A 93 12.41 -4.95 38.99
C VAL A 93 12.02 -6.32 39.56
N ASP A 94 12.05 -6.46 40.89
CA ASP A 94 11.94 -7.76 41.58
C ASP A 94 10.70 -8.58 41.20
N TYR A 95 9.56 -7.93 40.95
CA TYR A 95 8.29 -8.60 40.67
C TYR A 95 8.07 -9.00 39.19
N ASN A 96 8.89 -8.51 38.25
CA ASN A 96 8.66 -8.72 36.81
C ASN A 96 9.86 -9.28 36.03
N GLY A 97 10.88 -9.82 36.71
CA GLY A 97 12.06 -10.40 36.05
C GLY A 97 11.81 -11.69 35.27
N ASN A 98 10.87 -12.53 35.71
CA ASN A 98 10.57 -13.80 35.05
C ASN A 98 9.71 -13.57 33.81
N LEU A 99 10.25 -13.90 32.63
CA LEU A 99 9.59 -13.73 31.34
C LEU A 99 9.67 -15.04 30.53
N ALA A 100 8.66 -15.88 30.70
CA ALA A 100 8.49 -17.12 29.93
C ALA A 100 8.29 -16.83 28.43
N THR A 101 8.44 -17.86 27.58
CA THR A 101 8.14 -17.76 26.15
C THR A 101 6.70 -17.28 25.92
N ASN A 102 6.52 -16.28 25.07
CA ASN A 102 5.30 -15.50 24.81
C ASN A 102 4.75 -14.67 25.99
N ALA A 103 5.40 -14.68 27.17
CA ALA A 103 5.04 -13.77 28.25
C ALA A 103 5.53 -12.33 27.95
N SER A 104 4.87 -11.35 28.54
CA SER A 104 5.17 -9.93 28.35
C SER A 104 5.39 -9.18 29.66
N ALA A 105 6.36 -8.26 29.68
CA ALA A 105 6.59 -7.33 30.77
C ALA A 105 6.43 -5.88 30.28
N THR A 106 5.74 -5.05 31.06
CA THR A 106 5.48 -3.64 30.72
C THR A 106 6.11 -2.71 31.76
N PHE A 107 6.74 -1.64 31.29
CA PHE A 107 7.30 -0.57 32.11
C PHE A 107 7.07 0.80 31.45
N GLY A 108 7.24 1.88 32.21
CA GLY A 108 7.15 3.24 31.70
C GLY A 108 8.29 4.12 32.19
N PHE A 109 8.48 5.27 31.54
CA PHE A 109 9.54 6.23 31.87
C PHE A 109 9.18 7.64 31.42
N ASN A 110 9.78 8.65 32.05
CA ASN A 110 9.82 10.00 31.51
C ASN A 110 11.21 10.31 30.96
N ALA A 111 11.27 11.01 29.84
CA ALA A 111 12.50 11.42 29.17
C ALA A 111 12.39 12.85 28.65
N SER A 112 13.52 13.56 28.54
CA SER A 112 13.62 14.84 27.86
C SER A 112 13.89 14.65 26.36
N TRP A 113 13.52 15.65 25.56
CA TRP A 113 13.82 15.72 24.12
C TRP A 113 14.03 17.17 23.68
N ASN A 114 14.63 17.37 22.51
CA ASN A 114 15.09 18.69 22.02
C ASN A 114 13.96 19.62 21.50
N SER A 115 12.69 19.25 21.67
CA SER A 115 11.51 19.95 21.12
C SER A 115 11.47 20.11 19.59
N SER A 116 12.37 19.45 18.85
CA SER A 116 12.42 19.44 17.38
C SER A 116 12.05 18.08 16.79
N SER A 117 12.53 16.97 17.36
CA SER A 117 12.19 15.62 16.92
C SER A 117 12.27 14.60 18.06
N ASN A 118 11.28 13.72 18.18
CA ASN A 118 11.24 12.61 19.15
C ASN A 118 10.93 11.26 18.46
N PRO A 119 11.83 10.74 17.59
CA PRO A 119 11.63 9.45 16.95
C PRO A 119 11.65 8.32 17.97
N ALA A 120 10.71 7.39 17.85
CA ALA A 120 10.75 6.13 18.59
C ALA A 120 12.01 5.31 18.20
N PRO A 121 12.58 4.51 19.11
CA PRO A 121 13.70 3.63 18.79
C PRO A 121 13.27 2.57 17.76
N SER A 122 14.09 2.36 16.74
CA SER A 122 13.82 1.39 15.65
C SER A 122 14.45 0.01 15.87
N SER A 123 15.29 -0.14 16.90
CA SER A 123 15.92 -1.41 17.25
C SER A 123 16.00 -1.56 18.76
N PHE A 124 15.75 -2.79 19.21
CA PHE A 124 15.82 -3.20 20.60
C PHE A 124 16.61 -4.50 20.71
N SER A 125 17.24 -4.74 21.86
CA SER A 125 17.74 -6.07 22.21
C SER A 125 17.34 -6.45 23.64
N LEU A 126 16.89 -7.69 23.80
CA LEU A 126 16.58 -8.32 25.07
C LEU A 126 17.78 -9.19 25.47
N ASN A 127 18.41 -8.89 26.60
CA ASN A 127 19.60 -9.62 27.07
C ASN A 127 20.72 -9.72 26.01
N ASN A 128 20.89 -8.66 25.22
CA ASN A 128 21.80 -8.52 24.06
C ASN A 128 21.42 -9.33 22.80
N VAL A 129 20.30 -10.06 22.79
CA VAL A 129 19.74 -10.68 21.58
C VAL A 129 18.81 -9.68 20.89
N ALA A 130 18.99 -9.44 19.59
CA ALA A 130 18.18 -8.48 18.84
C ALA A 130 16.69 -8.90 18.78
N CYS A 131 15.79 -7.95 19.02
CA CYS A 131 14.36 -8.15 18.81
C CYS A 131 14.04 -8.10 17.32
N THR A 132 13.75 -9.26 16.74
CA THR A 132 13.36 -9.42 15.33
C THR A 132 11.85 -9.61 15.15
N GLY A 133 11.09 -9.77 16.24
CA GLY A 133 9.62 -9.68 16.22
C GLY A 133 9.18 -8.22 16.11
N SER A 134 8.22 -7.94 15.23
CA SER A 134 7.83 -6.59 14.79
C SER A 134 7.69 -5.59 15.94
N THR A 135 8.60 -4.60 15.99
CA THR A 135 8.51 -3.52 16.96
C THR A 135 7.31 -2.64 16.63
N THR A 136 6.30 -2.59 17.49
CA THR A 136 5.02 -1.93 17.19
C THR A 136 4.91 -0.60 17.93
N PRO A 137 5.01 0.56 17.24
CA PRO A 137 4.75 1.86 17.85
C PRO A 137 3.25 2.02 18.13
N THR A 138 2.88 2.38 19.35
CA THR A 138 1.50 2.77 19.73
C THR A 138 1.48 4.24 20.16
N THR A 139 0.41 4.98 19.87
CA THR A 139 0.33 6.42 20.16
C THR A 139 -1.11 6.82 20.56
N PRO A 140 -1.31 7.63 21.62
CA PRO A 140 -2.61 8.17 22.03
C PRO A 140 -2.94 9.53 21.35
N PRO A 141 -4.20 10.02 21.45
CA PRO A 141 -4.74 11.11 20.63
C PRO A 141 -4.73 12.50 21.35
N PRO A 142 -5.11 13.65 20.74
CA PRO A 142 -4.13 14.53 20.09
C PRO A 142 -4.20 16.03 20.51
N THR A 143 -3.09 16.77 20.39
CA THR A 143 -3.09 18.25 20.29
C THR A 143 -1.96 18.78 19.37
N THR A 144 -2.24 19.89 18.68
CA THR A 144 -1.58 20.47 17.48
C THR A 144 -0.47 21.50 17.82
N PRO A 145 0.33 22.08 16.89
CA PRO A 145 1.10 21.58 15.71
C PRO A 145 2.62 21.40 16.12
N PRO A 146 3.71 21.58 15.31
CA PRO A 146 3.94 21.71 13.85
C PRO A 146 4.92 20.61 13.29
N PRO A 147 5.54 20.69 12.08
CA PRO A 147 6.19 19.52 11.48
C PRO A 147 7.69 19.36 11.78
N SER A 148 8.14 18.11 11.83
CA SER A 148 9.56 17.73 11.84
C SER A 148 9.91 17.02 10.52
N SER A 149 11.11 17.30 9.98
CA SER A 149 11.46 16.96 8.61
C SER A 149 11.73 15.47 8.40
N THR A 150 10.86 14.84 7.60
CA THR A 150 11.22 13.77 6.65
C THR A 150 12.56 14.10 5.96
N PRO A 151 13.36 13.13 5.47
CA PRO A 151 14.26 13.43 4.34
C PRO A 151 13.44 14.21 3.29
N PRO A 152 14.00 15.21 2.60
CA PRO A 152 13.21 16.02 1.66
C PRO A 152 12.46 15.03 0.77
N PRO A 153 11.12 15.14 0.68
CA PRO A 153 10.34 14.13 0.01
C PRO A 153 10.98 13.87 -1.34
N SER A 154 10.98 12.62 -1.82
CA SER A 154 10.95 12.47 -3.27
C SER A 154 9.81 13.37 -3.71
N THR A 155 10.13 14.45 -4.43
CA THR A 155 9.13 15.43 -4.85
C THR A 155 8.09 14.77 -5.77
N GLN A 156 8.42 13.57 -6.21
CA GLN A 156 7.60 12.52 -6.77
C GLN A 156 6.91 11.68 -5.65
N PRO A 157 5.57 11.57 -5.64
CA PRO A 157 4.82 10.64 -4.78
C PRO A 157 5.19 9.16 -5.06
N PRO A 158 4.83 8.23 -4.16
CA PRO A 158 5.14 6.80 -4.28
C PRO A 158 4.80 6.24 -5.66
N SER A 159 5.84 5.93 -6.43
CA SER A 159 5.73 5.59 -7.85
C SER A 159 5.76 4.10 -8.15
N ALA A 160 5.75 3.24 -7.13
CA ALA A 160 5.75 1.78 -7.25
C ALA A 160 4.33 1.23 -7.43
N LEU A 161 4.19 0.19 -8.25
CA LEU A 161 2.92 -0.53 -8.42
C LEU A 161 2.63 -1.41 -7.20
N VAL A 162 1.44 -1.26 -6.63
CA VAL A 162 0.87 -2.12 -5.57
C VAL A 162 -0.50 -2.62 -6.05
N GLY A 163 -1.01 -3.68 -5.44
CA GLY A 163 -2.36 -4.18 -5.74
C GLY A 163 -2.41 -5.26 -6.81
N TRP A 164 -3.61 -5.47 -7.35
CA TRP A 164 -3.93 -6.60 -8.21
C TRP A 164 -3.11 -6.69 -9.50
N ALA A 165 -2.67 -5.57 -10.07
CA ALA A 165 -1.80 -5.58 -11.25
C ALA A 165 -0.36 -6.09 -10.99
N THR A 166 0.04 -6.32 -9.73
CA THR A 166 1.28 -7.04 -9.37
C THR A 166 1.16 -8.56 -9.54
N GLN A 167 -0.07 -9.10 -9.54
CA GLN A 167 -0.34 -10.54 -9.61
C GLN A 167 -0.29 -11.04 -11.07
N ASN A 168 -0.49 -12.34 -11.32
CA ASN A 168 -0.55 -12.91 -12.68
C ASN A 168 0.68 -12.62 -13.57
N GLY A 169 1.88 -12.58 -12.95
CA GLY A 169 3.14 -12.23 -13.61
C GLY A 169 3.47 -10.73 -13.62
N GLY A 170 2.61 -9.88 -13.07
CA GLY A 170 2.85 -8.45 -12.89
C GLY A 170 2.59 -7.60 -14.14
N THR A 171 2.83 -6.30 -13.98
CA THR A 171 2.62 -5.28 -15.03
C THR A 171 3.87 -4.41 -15.18
N THR A 172 4.49 -4.49 -16.35
CA THR A 172 5.73 -3.78 -16.74
C THR A 172 5.54 -2.86 -17.95
N GLY A 173 4.40 -2.95 -18.63
CA GLY A 173 4.07 -2.16 -19.82
C GLY A 173 5.04 -2.43 -20.98
N GLY A 174 5.61 -1.36 -21.51
CA GLY A 174 6.68 -1.41 -22.51
C GLY A 174 8.05 -1.82 -21.96
N GLY A 175 8.22 -1.92 -20.63
CA GLY A 175 9.48 -2.24 -19.99
C GLY A 175 10.61 -1.31 -20.45
N ASN A 176 11.72 -1.91 -20.89
CA ASN A 176 12.91 -1.20 -21.38
C ASN A 176 12.89 -0.94 -22.90
N ALA A 177 11.72 -1.00 -23.55
CA ALA A 177 11.61 -0.74 -24.98
C ALA A 177 12.02 0.70 -25.34
N ALA A 178 12.46 0.89 -26.59
CA ALA A 178 12.82 2.21 -27.10
C ALA A 178 11.65 3.20 -26.92
N THR A 179 11.99 4.42 -26.52
CA THR A 179 11.02 5.47 -26.22
C THR A 179 10.68 6.28 -27.47
N THR A 180 9.40 6.39 -27.78
CA THR A 180 8.88 7.20 -28.89
C THR A 180 8.02 8.33 -28.34
N THR A 181 8.40 9.59 -28.65
CA THR A 181 7.57 10.75 -28.31
C THR A 181 6.54 11.01 -29.39
N VAL A 182 5.28 11.23 -28.98
CA VAL A 182 4.15 11.55 -29.86
C VAL A 182 3.53 12.90 -29.48
N THR A 183 3.21 13.70 -30.50
CA THR A 183 2.65 15.05 -30.38
C THR A 183 1.39 15.26 -31.22
N THR A 184 0.93 14.23 -31.94
CA THR A 184 -0.24 14.28 -32.84
C THR A 184 -1.12 13.05 -32.65
N ALA A 185 -2.41 13.17 -32.98
CA ALA A 185 -3.36 12.07 -32.85
C ALA A 185 -3.01 10.87 -33.75
N SER A 186 -2.47 11.11 -34.95
CA SER A 186 -2.01 10.05 -35.85
C SER A 186 -0.81 9.30 -35.27
N ALA A 187 0.21 10.01 -34.79
CA ALA A 187 1.40 9.40 -34.18
C ALA A 187 1.03 8.61 -32.91
N LEU A 188 0.15 9.16 -32.07
CA LEU A 188 -0.38 8.46 -30.90
C LEU A 188 -1.12 7.17 -31.32
N THR A 189 -2.10 7.27 -32.23
CA THR A 189 -2.88 6.12 -32.70
C THR A 189 -2.01 5.01 -33.28
N SER A 190 -1.03 5.36 -34.12
CA SER A 190 -0.06 4.40 -34.67
C SER A 190 0.79 3.74 -33.59
N ALA A 191 1.28 4.49 -32.59
CA ALA A 191 2.09 3.94 -31.52
C ALA A 191 1.29 3.02 -30.58
N LEU A 192 0.06 3.41 -30.21
CA LEU A 192 -0.83 2.61 -29.36
C LEU A 192 -1.20 1.26 -30.00
N ASN A 193 -1.48 1.25 -31.30
CA ASN A 193 -1.89 0.05 -32.05
C ASN A 193 -0.70 -0.76 -32.61
N ALA A 194 0.55 -0.32 -32.41
CA ALA A 194 1.73 -1.04 -32.87
C ALA A 194 1.87 -2.41 -32.17
N THR A 195 2.38 -3.41 -32.90
CA THR A 195 2.80 -4.68 -32.33
C THR A 195 4.14 -4.53 -31.58
N GLY A 196 4.42 -5.47 -30.66
CA GLY A 196 5.63 -5.41 -29.82
C GLY A 196 5.53 -4.44 -28.63
N ALA A 197 6.56 -4.45 -27.80
CA ALA A 197 6.64 -3.58 -26.61
C ALA A 197 7.06 -2.16 -26.98
N ALA A 198 6.46 -1.14 -26.34
CA ALA A 198 6.83 0.26 -26.59
C ALA A 198 6.61 1.17 -25.36
N VAL A 199 7.51 2.14 -25.18
CA VAL A 199 7.33 3.26 -24.27
C VAL A 199 6.94 4.49 -25.09
N ILE A 200 5.72 4.98 -24.89
CA ILE A 200 5.10 6.06 -25.66
C ILE A 200 5.02 7.30 -24.78
N ARG A 201 5.76 8.34 -25.15
CA ARG A 201 5.76 9.62 -24.43
C ARG A 201 4.81 10.60 -25.10
N VAL A 202 3.72 10.92 -24.42
CA VAL A 202 2.77 11.93 -24.91
C VAL A 202 3.31 13.31 -24.53
N SER A 203 3.41 14.23 -25.49
CA SER A 203 3.88 15.59 -25.24
C SER A 203 2.90 16.64 -25.79
N GLY A 204 2.60 17.66 -24.99
CA GLY A 204 1.61 18.69 -25.34
C GLY A 204 0.16 18.21 -25.24
N THR A 205 -0.75 18.91 -25.93
CA THR A 205 -2.16 18.52 -26.05
C THR A 205 -2.39 17.80 -27.36
N ILE A 206 -2.93 16.58 -27.30
CA ILE A 206 -3.37 15.81 -28.47
C ILE A 206 -4.90 15.79 -28.48
N THR A 207 -5.48 16.48 -29.46
CA THR A 207 -6.92 16.41 -29.76
C THR A 207 -7.18 15.28 -30.75
N CYS A 208 -8.16 14.42 -30.42
CA CYS A 208 -8.47 13.17 -31.09
C CYS A 208 -9.99 12.89 -30.97
N SER A 209 -10.47 11.77 -31.51
CA SER A 209 -11.89 11.37 -31.42
C SER A 209 -12.05 9.85 -31.27
N GLY A 210 -13.05 9.41 -30.51
CA GLY A 210 -13.41 7.99 -30.36
C GLY A 210 -12.52 7.23 -29.38
N MET A 211 -12.49 5.90 -29.50
CA MET A 211 -11.71 5.04 -28.61
C MET A 211 -10.47 4.48 -29.31
N LEU A 212 -9.29 5.00 -28.94
CA LEU A 212 -8.02 4.60 -29.54
C LEU A 212 -7.59 3.23 -28.99
N ARG A 213 -7.35 2.27 -29.89
CA ARG A 213 -6.98 0.90 -29.51
C ARG A 213 -5.56 0.83 -28.96
N VAL A 214 -5.42 0.34 -27.73
CA VAL A 214 -4.13 0.14 -27.05
C VAL A 214 -3.76 -1.34 -27.05
N ARG A 215 -2.70 -1.71 -27.77
CA ARG A 215 -2.20 -3.10 -27.78
C ARG A 215 -1.39 -3.45 -26.53
N SER A 216 -1.11 -4.74 -26.35
CA SER A 216 -0.30 -5.28 -25.24
C SER A 216 1.09 -4.66 -25.18
N ASN A 217 1.70 -4.73 -23.99
CA ASN A 217 3.08 -4.34 -23.70
C ASN A 217 3.35 -2.85 -23.99
N LYS A 218 2.49 -1.96 -23.50
CA LYS A 218 2.61 -0.51 -23.70
C LYS A 218 2.79 0.22 -22.38
N THR A 219 3.76 1.13 -22.33
CA THR A 219 3.81 2.16 -21.29
C THR A 219 3.48 3.47 -21.97
N ILE A 220 2.32 4.03 -21.68
CA ILE A 220 1.86 5.31 -22.23
C ILE A 220 2.00 6.33 -21.11
N LEU A 221 2.98 7.21 -21.25
CA LEU A 221 3.46 8.07 -20.18
C LEU A 221 3.42 9.53 -20.62
N GLY A 222 2.61 10.33 -19.96
CA GLY A 222 2.54 11.77 -20.21
C GLY A 222 3.82 12.47 -19.76
N ASN A 223 4.37 13.33 -20.62
CA ASN A 223 5.28 14.40 -20.19
C ASN A 223 4.51 15.41 -19.31
N TYR A 224 5.22 16.32 -18.64
CA TYR A 224 4.59 17.40 -17.89
C TYR A 224 3.59 18.19 -18.76
N GLY A 225 2.34 18.31 -18.31
CA GLY A 225 1.25 18.97 -19.03
C GLY A 225 0.60 18.16 -20.18
N ALA A 226 1.00 16.90 -20.39
CA ALA A 226 0.45 16.05 -21.44
C ALA A 226 -1.08 15.88 -21.29
N THR A 227 -1.81 16.19 -22.35
CA THR A 227 -3.28 16.14 -22.37
C THR A 227 -3.81 15.36 -23.57
N ILE A 228 -4.78 14.49 -23.34
CA ILE A 228 -5.63 13.85 -24.34
C ILE A 228 -7.01 14.54 -24.32
N VAL A 229 -7.50 15.01 -25.47
CA VAL A 229 -8.78 15.72 -25.59
C VAL A 229 -9.65 15.08 -26.67
N GLY A 230 -10.93 14.82 -26.38
CA GLY A 230 -11.90 14.36 -27.39
C GLY A 230 -11.94 12.84 -27.62
N CYS A 231 -10.95 12.08 -27.11
CA CYS A 231 -10.89 10.63 -27.24
C CYS A 231 -10.53 9.94 -25.92
N GLY A 232 -10.80 8.63 -25.86
CA GLY A 232 -10.34 7.74 -24.80
C GLY A 232 -9.47 6.60 -25.33
N PHE A 233 -8.98 5.75 -24.42
CA PHE A 233 -8.15 4.59 -24.72
C PHE A 233 -8.92 3.29 -24.46
N ASN A 234 -8.84 2.32 -25.38
CA ASN A 234 -9.47 1.00 -25.24
C ASN A 234 -8.44 -0.13 -25.25
N VAL A 235 -8.28 -0.79 -24.10
CA VAL A 235 -7.53 -2.05 -23.94
C VAL A 235 -8.54 -3.20 -24.01
N SER A 236 -8.61 -3.89 -25.15
CA SER A 236 -9.66 -4.89 -25.45
C SER A 236 -9.04 -6.26 -25.72
N GLY A 237 -8.95 -7.12 -24.71
CA GLY A 237 -8.27 -8.42 -24.80
C GLY A 237 -6.74 -8.34 -24.93
N ASP A 238 -6.15 -7.21 -24.55
CA ASP A 238 -4.71 -7.03 -24.44
C ASP A 238 -4.26 -7.07 -22.97
N ARG A 239 -2.95 -7.30 -22.77
CA ARG A 239 -2.37 -7.37 -21.43
C ARG A 239 -1.10 -6.56 -21.27
N ASN A 240 -0.70 -6.35 -20.02
CA ASN A 240 0.55 -5.70 -19.65
C ASN A 240 0.61 -4.26 -20.20
N VAL A 241 -0.27 -3.38 -19.69
CA VAL A 241 -0.38 -1.98 -20.14
C VAL A 241 -0.30 -1.04 -18.94
N ILE A 242 0.49 0.03 -19.08
CA ILE A 242 0.60 1.13 -18.12
C ILE A 242 0.08 2.41 -18.80
N ILE A 243 -0.89 3.09 -18.20
CA ILE A 243 -1.41 4.39 -18.65
C ILE A 243 -1.16 5.38 -17.51
N ARG A 244 -0.25 6.35 -17.72
CA ARG A 244 0.34 7.09 -16.61
C ARG A 244 0.60 8.58 -16.90
N ASN A 245 0.38 9.44 -15.91
CA ASN A 245 0.68 10.88 -15.94
C ASN A 245 -0.04 11.69 -17.04
N LEU A 246 -1.23 11.27 -17.48
CA LEU A 246 -2.00 11.95 -18.53
C LEU A 246 -3.18 12.73 -17.97
N THR A 247 -3.47 13.89 -18.55
CA THR A 247 -4.75 14.58 -18.36
C THR A 247 -5.72 14.21 -19.47
N PHE A 248 -6.84 13.55 -19.14
CA PHE A 248 -7.94 13.29 -20.06
C PHE A 248 -9.03 14.35 -19.88
N ARG A 249 -9.53 14.91 -20.99
CA ARG A 249 -10.62 15.91 -21.02
C ARG A 249 -11.59 15.66 -22.16
N SER A 250 -12.88 15.82 -21.91
CA SER A 250 -13.92 15.91 -22.96
C SER A 250 -13.91 14.73 -23.95
N TRP A 251 -13.64 13.52 -23.44
CA TRP A 251 -13.78 12.28 -24.20
C TRP A 251 -15.27 12.00 -24.47
N ASN A 252 -15.55 11.32 -25.58
CA ASN A 252 -16.91 11.14 -26.12
C ASN A 252 -17.57 9.80 -25.75
N ASP A 253 -16.86 8.92 -25.06
CA ASP A 253 -17.30 7.60 -24.59
C ASP A 253 -16.76 7.41 -23.15
N ASP A 254 -15.82 6.48 -22.92
CA ASP A 254 -15.01 6.39 -21.70
C ASP A 254 -13.63 7.09 -21.87
N ALA A 255 -12.95 7.54 -20.80
CA ALA A 255 -11.57 8.04 -20.94
C ALA A 255 -10.58 6.87 -21.06
N ILE A 256 -10.77 5.82 -20.26
CA ILE A 256 -10.07 4.54 -20.36
C ILE A 256 -11.10 3.42 -20.20
N ASN A 257 -11.18 2.54 -21.20
CA ASN A 257 -11.96 1.32 -21.17
C ASN A 257 -11.01 0.11 -21.18
N VAL A 258 -11.23 -0.83 -20.26
CA VAL A 258 -10.52 -2.11 -20.13
C VAL A 258 -11.56 -3.23 -20.24
N GLN A 259 -11.52 -4.00 -21.32
CA GLN A 259 -12.58 -4.95 -21.66
C GLN A 259 -12.07 -6.22 -22.37
N GLU A 260 -12.98 -7.16 -22.61
CA GLU A 260 -12.77 -8.42 -23.35
C GLU A 260 -11.59 -9.26 -22.82
N SER A 261 -11.61 -9.55 -21.52
CA SER A 261 -10.56 -10.30 -20.82
C SER A 261 -9.17 -9.66 -20.86
N ALA A 262 -9.09 -8.33 -20.91
CA ALA A 262 -7.84 -7.59 -20.75
C ALA A 262 -7.26 -7.78 -19.35
N THR A 263 -5.93 -7.95 -19.23
CA THR A 263 -5.29 -8.31 -17.94
C THR A 263 -3.99 -7.55 -17.63
N ASN A 264 -3.63 -7.42 -16.36
CA ASN A 264 -2.38 -6.78 -15.93
C ASN A 264 -2.27 -5.34 -16.45
N ILE A 265 -3.15 -4.49 -15.93
CA ILE A 265 -3.30 -3.09 -16.36
C ILE A 265 -3.05 -2.17 -15.17
N TRP A 266 -2.27 -1.11 -15.37
CA TRP A 266 -1.99 -0.11 -14.34
C TRP A 266 -2.33 1.29 -14.84
N ILE A 267 -3.29 1.93 -14.17
CA ILE A 267 -3.81 3.26 -14.49
C ILE A 267 -3.40 4.17 -13.35
N ASP A 268 -2.36 4.99 -13.56
CA ASP A 268 -1.63 5.65 -12.48
C ASP A 268 -1.40 7.15 -12.68
N HIS A 269 -1.60 7.97 -11.65
CA HIS A 269 -1.30 9.42 -11.71
C HIS A 269 -1.97 10.14 -12.90
N ASN A 270 -3.17 9.75 -13.32
CA ASN A 270 -3.91 10.44 -14.38
C ASN A 270 -4.93 11.43 -13.79
N SER A 271 -5.29 12.45 -14.57
CA SER A 271 -6.33 13.42 -14.23
C SER A 271 -7.49 13.31 -15.21
N PHE A 272 -8.72 13.17 -14.70
CA PHE A 272 -9.93 12.98 -15.50
C PHE A 272 -10.96 14.07 -15.18
N SER A 273 -11.50 14.73 -16.21
CA SER A 273 -12.54 15.75 -16.03
C SER A 273 -13.38 16.01 -17.29
N ASN A 274 -14.63 16.45 -17.11
CA ASN A 274 -15.51 16.94 -18.17
C ASN A 274 -15.75 15.97 -19.35
N GLY A 275 -15.78 14.66 -19.10
CA GLY A 275 -16.10 13.64 -20.11
C GLY A 275 -17.59 13.30 -20.22
N TYR A 276 -17.94 12.46 -21.20
CA TYR A 276 -19.32 12.06 -21.51
C TYR A 276 -19.84 10.83 -20.73
N ASP A 277 -19.13 9.70 -20.75
CA ASP A 277 -19.48 8.50 -19.97
C ASP A 277 -18.49 8.23 -18.82
N GLY A 278 -17.84 7.08 -18.76
CA GLY A 278 -16.94 6.69 -17.67
C GLY A 278 -15.60 7.43 -17.70
N ALA A 279 -14.99 7.69 -16.55
CA ALA A 279 -13.56 8.03 -16.51
C ALA A 279 -12.70 6.76 -16.66
N VAL A 280 -12.98 5.70 -15.89
CA VAL A 280 -12.28 4.42 -15.98
C VAL A 280 -13.27 3.27 -15.87
N ASP A 281 -13.53 2.62 -16.99
CA ASP A 281 -14.44 1.48 -17.10
C ASP A 281 -13.67 0.17 -17.24
N ILE A 282 -13.99 -0.82 -16.41
CA ILE A 282 -13.35 -2.14 -16.39
C ILE A 282 -14.45 -3.19 -16.42
N LYS A 283 -14.53 -3.99 -17.48
CA LYS A 283 -15.70 -4.83 -17.78
C LYS A 283 -15.31 -6.11 -18.54
N ARG A 284 -16.27 -7.02 -18.71
CA ARG A 284 -16.19 -8.17 -19.65
C ARG A 284 -15.00 -9.10 -19.37
N GLY A 285 -14.95 -9.69 -18.19
CA GLY A 285 -13.93 -10.67 -17.78
C GLY A 285 -12.52 -10.11 -17.64
N SER A 286 -12.35 -8.78 -17.67
CA SER A 286 -11.05 -8.14 -17.43
C SER A 286 -10.56 -8.35 -16.00
N ASP A 287 -9.25 -8.33 -15.77
CA ASP A 287 -8.70 -8.83 -14.50
C ASP A 287 -7.32 -8.26 -14.16
N PHE A 288 -6.92 -8.39 -12.90
CA PHE A 288 -5.60 -7.96 -12.41
C PHE A 288 -5.28 -6.48 -12.74
N VAL A 289 -6.13 -5.56 -12.28
CA VAL A 289 -5.99 -4.12 -12.56
C VAL A 289 -5.68 -3.34 -11.29
N THR A 290 -4.78 -2.35 -11.38
CA THR A 290 -4.59 -1.33 -10.34
C THR A 290 -4.92 0.05 -10.93
N VAL A 291 -5.80 0.78 -10.24
CA VAL A 291 -6.14 2.18 -10.48
C VAL A 291 -5.62 2.98 -9.30
N SER A 292 -4.51 3.69 -9.45
CA SER A 292 -3.82 4.35 -8.34
C SER A 292 -3.48 5.82 -8.58
N TRP A 293 -3.52 6.63 -7.52
CA TRP A 293 -3.09 8.04 -7.56
C TRP A 293 -3.76 8.91 -8.63
N ASN A 294 -4.93 8.52 -9.15
CA ASN A 294 -5.63 9.32 -10.15
C ASN A 294 -6.47 10.41 -9.47
N ARG A 295 -6.75 11.51 -10.16
CA ARG A 295 -7.73 12.52 -9.71
C ARG A 295 -8.89 12.59 -10.70
N VAL A 296 -10.12 12.44 -10.20
CA VAL A 296 -11.35 12.66 -10.97
C VAL A 296 -12.08 13.86 -10.39
N PHE A 297 -12.43 14.83 -11.23
CA PHE A 297 -13.07 16.08 -10.82
C PHE A 297 -13.94 16.65 -11.94
N SER A 298 -14.97 17.43 -11.60
CA SER A 298 -15.91 18.00 -12.58
C SER A 298 -16.46 16.93 -13.55
N HIS A 299 -16.97 15.83 -12.99
CA HIS A 299 -17.40 14.66 -13.74
C HIS A 299 -18.45 13.84 -12.99
N ASP A 300 -19.38 13.23 -13.75
CA ASP A 300 -20.53 12.51 -13.20
C ASP A 300 -20.19 11.04 -12.86
N LYS A 301 -20.00 10.21 -13.89
CA LYS A 301 -19.83 8.75 -13.80
C LYS A 301 -18.35 8.37 -13.78
N THR A 302 -17.75 8.11 -12.62
CA THR A 302 -16.29 7.97 -12.57
C THR A 302 -15.76 6.59 -12.95
N MET A 303 -16.00 5.55 -12.15
CA MET A 303 -15.35 4.24 -12.29
C MET A 303 -16.35 3.09 -12.20
N LEU A 304 -16.70 2.50 -13.34
CA LEU A 304 -17.57 1.32 -13.39
C LEU A 304 -16.73 0.04 -13.47
N LEU A 305 -17.01 -0.91 -12.57
CA LEU A 305 -16.42 -2.23 -12.56
C LEU A 305 -17.52 -3.27 -12.75
N GLY A 306 -17.58 -3.88 -13.93
CA GLY A 306 -18.70 -4.73 -14.37
C GLY A 306 -19.88 -3.90 -14.89
N HIS A 307 -20.22 -4.10 -16.17
CA HIS A 307 -21.07 -3.16 -16.92
C HIS A 307 -22.58 -3.44 -16.87
N SER A 308 -22.97 -4.70 -16.70
CA SER A 308 -24.36 -5.17 -16.81
C SER A 308 -24.62 -6.28 -15.80
N ASP A 309 -25.82 -6.29 -15.22
CA ASP A 309 -26.29 -7.30 -14.26
C ASP A 309 -26.45 -8.68 -14.91
N ASP A 310 -26.67 -8.72 -16.23
CA ASP A 310 -26.78 -9.98 -17.00
C ASP A 310 -25.42 -10.60 -17.37
N ASN A 311 -24.29 -9.96 -17.06
CA ASN A 311 -22.95 -10.40 -17.52
C ASN A 311 -22.22 -11.33 -16.53
N ALA A 312 -22.92 -11.86 -15.53
CA ALA A 312 -22.37 -12.69 -14.46
C ALA A 312 -21.52 -13.88 -14.99
N SER A 313 -21.93 -14.49 -16.11
CA SER A 313 -21.24 -15.65 -16.71
C SER A 313 -19.84 -15.34 -17.24
N GLN A 314 -19.51 -14.07 -17.51
CA GLN A 314 -18.18 -13.61 -17.94
C GLN A 314 -17.42 -12.89 -16.81
N ASP A 315 -18.12 -12.21 -15.90
CA ASP A 315 -17.51 -11.33 -14.90
C ASP A 315 -17.25 -12.02 -13.53
N VAL A 316 -18.00 -13.07 -13.17
CA VAL A 316 -17.77 -13.83 -11.92
C VAL A 316 -16.44 -14.59 -11.98
N GLY A 317 -15.62 -14.44 -10.93
CA GLY A 317 -14.26 -15.00 -10.85
C GLY A 317 -13.18 -14.12 -11.48
N HIS A 318 -13.57 -13.00 -12.10
CA HIS A 318 -12.70 -11.99 -12.69
C HIS A 318 -12.83 -10.64 -11.95
N LEU A 319 -12.56 -9.53 -12.62
CA LEU A 319 -12.75 -8.16 -12.11
C LEU A 319 -11.99 -7.89 -10.80
N ARG A 320 -10.80 -8.49 -10.61
CA ARG A 320 -9.95 -8.24 -9.43
C ARG A 320 -9.20 -6.92 -9.62
N VAL A 321 -9.72 -5.87 -8.98
CA VAL A 321 -9.22 -4.50 -9.11
C VAL A 321 -8.86 -3.87 -7.78
N SER A 322 -7.73 -3.16 -7.76
CA SER A 322 -7.29 -2.32 -6.65
C SER A 322 -7.49 -0.84 -6.98
N TYR A 323 -8.24 -0.13 -6.17
CA TYR A 323 -8.38 1.33 -6.22
C TYR A 323 -7.66 1.91 -5.01
N HIS A 324 -6.55 2.63 -5.20
CA HIS A 324 -5.84 3.23 -4.07
C HIS A 324 -5.24 4.61 -4.29
N HIS A 325 -5.29 5.44 -3.24
CA HIS A 325 -4.74 6.80 -3.27
C HIS A 325 -5.34 7.70 -4.37
N ASN A 326 -6.51 7.32 -4.92
CA ASN A 326 -7.22 8.16 -5.88
C ASN A 326 -7.94 9.29 -5.14
N TRP A 327 -8.08 10.43 -5.81
CA TRP A 327 -8.84 11.58 -5.35
C TRP A 327 -10.12 11.72 -6.17
N PHE A 328 -11.25 11.48 -5.53
CA PHE A 328 -12.59 11.72 -6.06
C PHE A 328 -13.05 13.09 -5.57
N ASP A 329 -12.79 14.14 -6.35
CA ASP A 329 -12.90 15.55 -5.95
C ASP A 329 -14.15 16.19 -6.55
N GLY A 330 -15.27 16.10 -5.82
CA GLY A 330 -16.56 16.63 -6.26
C GLY A 330 -17.15 15.88 -7.46
N SER A 331 -16.73 14.64 -7.71
CA SER A 331 -17.35 13.78 -8.71
C SER A 331 -18.65 13.17 -8.19
N ASN A 332 -19.64 12.97 -9.07
CA ASN A 332 -20.98 12.61 -8.61
C ASN A 332 -21.08 11.17 -8.08
N GLN A 333 -20.79 10.16 -8.92
CA GLN A 333 -21.16 8.77 -8.66
C GLN A 333 -20.15 7.75 -9.22
N ARG A 334 -20.36 6.48 -8.87
CA ARG A 334 -19.55 5.32 -9.30
C ARG A 334 -18.09 5.43 -8.84
N ASN A 335 -17.79 5.64 -7.55
CA ASN A 335 -16.43 5.91 -7.08
C ASN A 335 -15.77 4.76 -6.24
N PRO A 336 -15.66 3.48 -6.67
CA PRO A 336 -16.24 2.82 -7.86
C PRO A 336 -17.68 2.31 -7.62
N ARG A 337 -18.39 1.97 -8.71
CA ARG A 337 -19.55 1.05 -8.67
C ARG A 337 -19.08 -0.32 -9.13
N VAL A 338 -19.30 -1.36 -8.33
CA VAL A 338 -18.71 -2.69 -8.51
C VAL A 338 -19.77 -3.78 -8.64
N ARG A 339 -19.66 -4.62 -9.66
CA ARG A 339 -20.42 -5.87 -9.87
C ARG A 339 -19.48 -7.06 -9.94
N PHE A 340 -19.91 -8.21 -9.42
CA PHE A 340 -19.27 -9.55 -9.49
C PHE A 340 -17.83 -9.71 -8.94
N GLY A 341 -16.97 -8.71 -9.05
CA GLY A 341 -15.58 -8.77 -8.62
C GLY A 341 -15.46 -9.06 -7.13
N ASN A 342 -14.79 -10.15 -6.79
CA ASN A 342 -14.55 -10.55 -5.40
C ASN A 342 -13.17 -11.23 -5.27
N PRO A 343 -12.19 -10.66 -4.51
CA PRO A 343 -12.27 -9.42 -3.76
C PRO A 343 -11.75 -8.20 -4.53
N VAL A 344 -12.52 -7.13 -4.53
CA VAL A 344 -12.13 -5.79 -4.98
C VAL A 344 -11.64 -4.99 -3.77
N HIS A 345 -10.56 -4.23 -3.93
CA HIS A 345 -9.89 -3.56 -2.83
C HIS A 345 -9.87 -2.04 -3.05
N VAL A 346 -10.53 -1.29 -2.17
CA VAL A 346 -10.65 0.16 -2.23
C VAL A 346 -10.01 0.74 -0.96
N TYR A 347 -8.77 1.23 -1.05
CA TYR A 347 -8.02 1.67 0.12
C TYR A 347 -7.21 2.96 -0.01
N ASN A 348 -7.04 3.69 1.10
CA ASN A 348 -6.39 5.00 1.16
C ASN A 348 -6.88 6.01 0.08
N ASN A 349 -8.10 5.91 -0.44
CA ASN A 349 -8.63 6.92 -1.37
C ASN A 349 -9.21 8.11 -0.60
N TYR A 350 -9.23 9.28 -1.24
CA TYR A 350 -9.82 10.49 -0.69
C TYR A 350 -11.06 10.88 -1.50
N TYR A 351 -12.19 10.89 -0.79
CA TYR A 351 -13.51 11.24 -1.27
C TYR A 351 -13.90 12.58 -0.69
N ARG A 352 -14.28 13.53 -1.55
CA ARG A 352 -14.60 14.89 -1.13
C ARG A 352 -15.81 15.40 -1.90
N ALA A 353 -16.87 15.80 -1.18
CA ALA A 353 -18.05 16.45 -1.74
C ALA A 353 -18.68 15.69 -2.92
N ASN A 354 -18.68 14.35 -2.86
CA ASN A 354 -19.26 13.50 -3.89
C ASN A 354 -20.79 13.61 -3.85
N GLY A 355 -21.40 13.94 -4.98
CA GLY A 355 -22.81 14.36 -5.03
C GLY A 355 -23.85 13.24 -4.95
N GLY A 356 -23.48 12.02 -5.33
CA GLY A 356 -24.29 10.81 -5.24
C GLY A 356 -23.77 9.89 -4.15
N TYR A 357 -22.69 9.16 -4.44
CA TYR A 357 -22.09 8.20 -3.49
C TYR A 357 -20.61 7.96 -3.75
N GLY A 358 -19.90 7.45 -2.73
CA GLY A 358 -18.56 6.89 -2.83
C GLY A 358 -18.57 5.52 -3.50
N VAL A 359 -18.60 4.44 -2.70
CA VAL A 359 -18.42 3.06 -3.18
C VAL A 359 -19.74 2.27 -3.19
N ALA A 360 -20.18 1.78 -4.35
CA ALA A 360 -21.34 0.88 -4.44
C ALA A 360 -20.89 -0.57 -4.66
N SER A 361 -21.30 -1.50 -3.78
CA SER A 361 -21.12 -2.95 -3.97
C SER A 361 -22.41 -3.62 -4.41
N THR A 362 -22.43 -4.15 -5.63
CA THR A 362 -23.60 -4.66 -6.32
C THR A 362 -23.35 -6.06 -6.90
N GLU A 363 -24.40 -6.77 -7.29
CA GLU A 363 -24.34 -8.04 -8.03
C GLU A 363 -23.29 -9.04 -7.52
N ASN A 364 -23.47 -9.51 -6.28
CA ASN A 364 -22.59 -10.50 -5.65
C ASN A 364 -21.08 -10.11 -5.55
N ALA A 365 -20.72 -8.85 -5.79
CA ALA A 365 -19.37 -8.35 -5.58
C ALA A 365 -18.92 -8.53 -4.12
N GLY A 366 -17.60 -8.53 -3.89
CA GLY A 366 -17.02 -8.45 -2.56
C GLY A 366 -16.02 -7.30 -2.49
N VAL A 367 -16.40 -6.20 -1.83
CA VAL A 367 -15.58 -4.97 -1.79
C VAL A 367 -15.04 -4.70 -0.39
N LEU A 368 -13.71 -4.67 -0.25
CA LEU A 368 -13.04 -4.21 0.97
C LEU A 368 -12.79 -2.70 0.87
N VAL A 369 -13.51 -1.91 1.67
CA VAL A 369 -13.37 -0.45 1.76
C VAL A 369 -12.61 -0.10 3.02
N GLU A 370 -11.31 0.16 2.94
CA GLU A 370 -10.47 0.37 4.13
C GLU A 370 -9.49 1.53 4.09
N GLY A 371 -9.28 2.19 5.23
CA GLY A 371 -8.32 3.29 5.35
C GLY A 371 -8.65 4.54 4.52
N ASN A 372 -9.83 4.64 3.91
CA ASN A 372 -10.21 5.77 3.05
C ASN A 372 -10.61 6.99 3.90
N TYR A 373 -10.52 8.19 3.30
CA TYR A 373 -10.96 9.45 3.89
C TYR A 373 -12.22 9.94 3.14
N PHE A 374 -13.33 10.13 3.85
CA PHE A 374 -14.57 10.70 3.32
C PHE A 374 -14.85 12.07 3.94
N GLU A 375 -15.05 13.10 3.10
CA GLU A 375 -15.26 14.48 3.53
C GLU A 375 -16.47 15.15 2.84
N ASN A 376 -17.51 15.48 3.60
CA ASN A 376 -18.78 16.01 3.06
C ASN A 376 -19.37 15.09 1.97
N VAL A 377 -19.31 13.78 2.19
CA VAL A 377 -19.92 12.76 1.34
C VAL A 377 -21.11 12.18 2.10
N ASP A 378 -22.33 12.42 1.62
CA ASP A 378 -23.55 12.00 2.31
C ASP A 378 -23.76 10.48 2.27
N ASP A 379 -23.25 9.82 1.23
CA ASP A 379 -23.23 8.35 1.10
C ASP A 379 -21.81 7.84 0.79
N PRO A 380 -20.99 7.54 1.82
CA PRO A 380 -19.63 7.04 1.62
C PRO A 380 -19.55 5.69 0.91
N TYR A 381 -20.48 4.78 1.19
CA TYR A 381 -20.53 3.45 0.59
C TYR A 381 -21.82 2.71 0.94
N HIS A 382 -22.30 1.84 0.05
CA HIS A 382 -23.53 1.07 0.26
C HIS A 382 -23.58 -0.29 -0.48
N LEU A 383 -24.69 -1.02 -0.31
CA LEU A 383 -25.01 -2.27 -1.00
C LEU A 383 -26.19 -2.10 -1.97
N GLY A 384 -26.06 -2.62 -3.19
CA GLY A 384 -27.01 -2.38 -4.30
C GLY A 384 -26.72 -1.06 -4.99
N GLU A 385 -27.38 -0.73 -6.10
CA GLU A 385 -27.45 0.63 -6.66
C GLU A 385 -28.40 0.65 -7.88
N GLY A 386 -29.41 1.52 -7.84
CA GLY A 386 -30.50 1.48 -8.83
C GLY A 386 -31.18 0.10 -8.87
N ASP A 387 -31.32 -0.47 -10.06
CA ASP A 387 -31.91 -1.82 -10.24
C ASP A 387 -30.95 -2.97 -9.87
N SER A 388 -29.65 -2.70 -9.70
CA SER A 388 -28.67 -3.74 -9.38
C SER A 388 -28.77 -4.17 -7.92
N GLY A 389 -28.88 -5.47 -7.69
CA GLY A 389 -28.99 -6.10 -6.38
C GLY A 389 -27.72 -5.96 -5.53
N PRO A 390 -27.82 -6.26 -4.22
CA PRO A 390 -26.72 -6.05 -3.28
C PRO A 390 -25.54 -7.00 -3.53
N GLY A 391 -24.33 -6.46 -3.41
CA GLY A 391 -23.11 -7.24 -3.19
C GLY A 391 -22.84 -7.44 -1.70
N SER A 392 -21.59 -7.75 -1.37
CA SER A 392 -21.01 -7.73 -0.03
C SER A 392 -19.96 -6.62 0.08
N LEU A 393 -19.87 -5.99 1.25
CA LEU A 393 -18.93 -4.92 1.53
C LEU A 393 -18.45 -5.01 2.98
N VAL A 394 -17.14 -5.03 3.16
CA VAL A 394 -16.50 -4.90 4.48
C VAL A 394 -15.85 -3.53 4.56
N ALA A 395 -16.26 -2.73 5.54
CA ALA A 395 -15.70 -1.41 5.81
C ALA A 395 -14.90 -1.44 7.12
N ARG A 396 -13.65 -0.96 7.11
CA ARG A 396 -12.83 -0.85 8.33
C ARG A 396 -11.79 0.28 8.25
N ASN A 397 -11.41 0.86 9.39
CA ASN A 397 -10.37 1.89 9.48
C ASN A 397 -10.58 3.14 8.60
N ASN A 398 -11.79 3.40 8.09
CA ASN A 398 -12.09 4.61 7.32
C ASN A 398 -12.21 5.83 8.24
N HIS A 399 -11.89 7.01 7.71
CA HIS A 399 -12.01 8.30 8.39
C HIS A 399 -13.13 9.13 7.76
N PHE A 400 -13.96 9.77 8.58
CA PHE A 400 -15.14 10.50 8.14
C PHE A 400 -15.14 11.91 8.74
N VAL A 401 -15.37 12.93 7.91
CA VAL A 401 -15.53 14.33 8.31
C VAL A 401 -16.75 14.90 7.62
N ASN A 402 -17.77 15.29 8.40
CA ASN A 402 -19.09 15.68 7.86
C ASN A 402 -19.69 14.62 6.92
N SER A 403 -19.46 13.35 7.23
CA SER A 403 -19.99 12.18 6.53
C SER A 403 -20.54 11.20 7.57
N PRO A 404 -21.65 10.48 7.28
CA PRO A 404 -22.08 9.37 8.10
C PRO A 404 -21.14 8.17 7.90
N THR A 405 -21.44 7.04 8.56
CA THR A 405 -20.95 5.73 8.10
C THR A 405 -21.80 5.23 6.95
N GLY A 406 -21.20 4.57 5.96
CA GLY A 406 -21.93 3.86 4.91
C GLY A 406 -22.50 2.50 5.37
N GLN A 407 -23.27 1.85 4.49
CA GLN A 407 -23.83 0.52 4.70
C GLN A 407 -22.81 -0.58 4.31
N ALA A 408 -22.54 -1.50 5.24
CA ALA A 408 -21.68 -2.67 5.05
C ALA A 408 -22.43 -3.96 5.43
N GLY A 409 -21.98 -5.10 4.90
CA GLY A 409 -22.61 -6.40 5.14
C GLY A 409 -22.02 -7.54 4.30
N GLY A 410 -22.30 -8.77 4.70
CA GLY A 410 -21.76 -9.97 4.05
C GLY A 410 -20.28 -10.22 4.37
N SER A 411 -19.56 -10.83 3.43
CA SER A 411 -18.14 -11.13 3.56
C SER A 411 -17.40 -10.88 2.24
N VAL A 412 -16.08 -10.67 2.34
CA VAL A 412 -15.20 -10.36 1.20
C VAL A 412 -14.04 -11.34 1.25
N ALA A 413 -13.63 -11.88 0.10
CA ALA A 413 -12.48 -12.78 0.03
C ALA A 413 -11.17 -12.07 0.44
N SER A 414 -10.15 -12.84 0.82
CA SER A 414 -8.89 -12.27 1.30
C SER A 414 -8.11 -11.56 0.20
N ILE A 415 -7.50 -10.43 0.54
CA ILE A 415 -6.54 -9.74 -0.31
C ILE A 415 -5.20 -10.50 -0.26
N PRO A 416 -4.67 -11.04 -1.38
CA PRO A 416 -3.53 -11.96 -1.34
C PRO A 416 -2.16 -11.30 -1.45
N TYR A 417 -2.09 -10.01 -1.82
CA TYR A 417 -0.85 -9.26 -1.96
C TYR A 417 -0.52 -8.44 -0.72
N SER A 418 0.75 -8.17 -0.50
CA SER A 418 1.22 -7.22 0.50
C SER A 418 0.93 -5.77 0.08
N TYR A 419 0.50 -4.96 1.04
CA TYR A 419 0.31 -3.51 0.91
C TYR A 419 0.57 -2.86 2.28
N GLN A 420 0.50 -1.53 2.34
CA GLN A 420 0.52 -0.76 3.58
C GLN A 420 -0.69 0.18 3.58
N LEU A 421 -1.37 0.28 4.71
CA LEU A 421 -2.38 1.31 4.93
C LEU A 421 -1.72 2.55 5.49
N ASP A 422 -2.17 3.71 5.02
CA ASP A 422 -1.85 4.97 5.67
C ASP A 422 -2.73 5.12 6.91
N THR A 423 -2.34 6.01 7.81
CA THR A 423 -3.31 6.50 8.81
C THR A 423 -4.43 7.22 8.06
N ALA A 424 -5.67 6.74 8.16
CA ALA A 424 -6.78 7.23 7.35
C ALA A 424 -7.05 8.74 7.48
N SER A 425 -6.75 9.36 8.63
CA SER A 425 -6.82 10.83 8.80
C SER A 425 -5.77 11.61 8.00
N ASN A 426 -4.68 10.97 7.59
CA ASN A 426 -3.60 11.58 6.81
C ASN A 426 -3.83 11.40 5.30
N VAL A 427 -4.71 10.48 4.88
CA VAL A 427 -4.95 10.16 3.47
C VAL A 427 -5.31 11.39 2.64
N LYS A 428 -6.10 12.32 3.18
CA LYS A 428 -6.38 13.61 2.52
C LYS A 428 -5.10 14.39 2.16
N SER A 429 -4.13 14.53 3.06
CA SER A 429 -2.90 15.27 2.78
C SER A 429 -1.97 14.51 1.81
N ILE A 430 -1.88 13.18 1.97
CA ILE A 430 -1.09 12.29 1.12
C ILE A 430 -1.63 12.31 -0.33
N VAL A 431 -2.92 12.07 -0.50
CA VAL A 431 -3.60 11.99 -1.80
C VAL A 431 -3.64 13.36 -2.50
N THR A 432 -3.91 14.46 -1.80
CA THR A 432 -3.90 15.80 -2.45
C THR A 432 -2.52 16.26 -2.88
N ALA A 433 -1.45 15.77 -2.22
CA ALA A 433 -0.07 16.01 -2.64
C ALA A 433 0.32 15.19 -3.88
N GLY A 434 -0.07 13.90 -3.92
CA GLY A 434 0.38 12.96 -4.95
C GLY A 434 -0.55 12.75 -6.14
N ALA A 435 -1.87 12.87 -6.00
CA ALA A 435 -2.80 12.40 -7.03
C ALA A 435 -2.96 13.36 -8.23
N GLY A 436 -3.13 12.75 -9.40
CA GLY A 436 -3.31 13.40 -10.70
C GLY A 436 -2.04 13.53 -11.54
N ALA A 437 -2.23 13.96 -12.78
CA ALA A 437 -1.15 14.20 -13.73
C ALA A 437 -0.29 15.43 -13.35
N GLY A 438 0.99 15.41 -13.74
CA GLY A 438 1.97 16.43 -13.40
C GLY A 438 2.55 16.30 -11.99
N ARG A 439 2.24 15.23 -11.27
CA ARG A 439 2.71 14.98 -9.89
C ARG A 439 3.97 14.13 -9.83
N ILE A 440 4.23 13.30 -10.83
CA ILE A 440 5.43 12.48 -10.90
C ILE A 440 6.48 13.06 -11.88
N THR A 441 7.75 12.89 -11.54
CA THR A 441 8.85 12.99 -12.49
C THR A 441 8.69 11.89 -13.55
N VAL A 442 8.96 12.22 -14.82
CA VAL A 442 8.71 11.33 -15.96
C VAL A 442 9.88 11.30 -16.93
#